data_AF-A0A6M7TK32-F1
#
_entry.id   AF-A0A6M7TK32-F1
#
_cell.length_a   1.000
_cell.length_b   1.000
_cell.length_c   1.000
_cell.angle_alpha   90.00
_cell.angle_beta   90.00
_cell.angle_gamma   90.00
#
_symmetry.space_group_name_H-M   'P 1'
#
loop_
_entity.id
_entity.type
_entity.pdbx_description
1 polymer ?
#
loop_
_entity_poly.entity_id
_entity_poly.type
_entity_poly.pdbx_seq_one_letter_code
_entity_poly.pdbx_strand_id
1 'polypeptide(L)'
;MSADTSILRAMARLRRALEKRMGLDDRADELAAREGGRPIRSGTLAAYDTAALGRRLRPMLEYDGRGWRALAEEIGVTSPDLSRVMAGQDIATGKVFAICDWAGLDARAFYRPPLGAPKPRKRARPSGRAVFHGKSTETGVRT
;
A
#
# COMPACT_ATOMS: atom_id res chain seq x y z
N MET A 1 22.28 -46.21 1.33
CA MET A 1 22.01 -44.77 1.47
C MET A 1 20.52 -44.59 1.72
N SER A 2 20.10 -44.60 3.00
CA SER A 2 18.69 -44.43 3.37
C SER A 2 18.38 -42.93 3.33
N ALA A 3 17.66 -42.47 2.30
CA ALA A 3 17.10 -41.12 2.31
C ALA A 3 16.24 -40.99 3.57
N ASP A 4 16.65 -40.07 4.44
CA ASP A 4 16.24 -40.02 5.84
C ASP A 4 14.75 -39.67 5.95
N THR A 5 13.92 -40.67 6.22
CA THR A 5 12.45 -40.57 6.34
C THR A 5 12.01 -39.48 7.33
N SER A 6 12.88 -39.10 8.26
CA SER A 6 12.67 -37.98 9.19
C SER A 6 12.59 -36.62 8.48
N ILE A 7 13.46 -36.38 7.50
CA ILE A 7 13.54 -35.13 6.72
C ILE A 7 12.29 -34.97 5.86
N LEU A 8 11.83 -36.03 5.21
CA LEU A 8 10.60 -36.00 4.40
C LEU A 8 9.36 -35.65 5.26
N ARG A 9 9.28 -36.19 6.47
CA ARG A 9 8.20 -35.86 7.42
C ARG A 9 8.30 -34.42 7.92
N ALA A 10 9.51 -33.91 8.16
CA ALA A 10 9.73 -32.51 8.55
C ALA A 10 9.30 -31.54 7.44
N MET A 11 9.67 -31.83 6.19
CA MET A 11 9.27 -31.02 5.03
C MET A 11 7.77 -31.04 4.78
N ALA A 12 7.09 -32.18 4.97
CA ALA A 12 5.64 -32.27 4.87
C ALA A 12 4.91 -31.43 5.94
N ARG A 13 5.45 -31.36 7.16
CA ARG A 13 4.91 -30.50 8.23
C ARG A 13 5.11 -29.02 7.93
N LEU A 14 6.30 -28.64 7.44
CA LEU A 14 6.61 -27.27 7.04
C LEU A 14 5.65 -26.80 5.92
N ARG A 15 5.44 -27.64 4.91
CA ARG A 15 4.52 -27.36 3.79
C ARG A 15 3.09 -27.14 4.27
N ARG A 16 2.56 -28.02 5.12
CA ARG A 16 1.21 -27.84 5.71
C ARG A 16 1.09 -26.58 6.56
N ALA A 17 2.13 -26.22 7.30
CA ALA A 17 2.13 -25.01 8.11
C ALA A 17 2.10 -23.74 7.23
N LEU A 18 2.84 -23.74 6.12
CA LEU A 18 2.81 -22.69 5.10
C LEU A 18 1.43 -22.57 4.43
N GLU A 19 0.88 -23.68 3.93
CA GLU A 19 -0.45 -23.72 3.30
C GLU A 19 -1.55 -23.24 4.26
N LYS A 20 -1.49 -23.64 5.54
CA LYS A 20 -2.44 -23.17 6.56
C LYS A 20 -2.31 -21.68 6.86
N ARG A 21 -1.08 -21.14 6.87
CA ARG A 21 -0.84 -19.72 7.12
C ARG A 21 -1.31 -18.85 5.95
N MET A 22 -1.05 -19.29 4.72
CA MET A 22 -1.56 -18.62 3.52
C MET A 22 -3.10 -18.57 3.50
N GLY A 23 -3.78 -19.68 3.83
CA GLY A 23 -5.24 -19.70 3.88
C GLY A 23 -5.88 -18.85 4.98
N LEU A 24 -5.13 -18.46 6.03
CA LEU A 24 -5.60 -17.50 7.03
C LEU A 24 -5.55 -16.06 6.51
N ASP A 25 -4.52 -15.73 5.72
CA ASP A 25 -4.39 -14.42 5.07
C ASP A 25 -5.51 -14.25 4.02
N ASP A 26 -5.81 -15.27 3.22
CA ASP A 26 -6.91 -15.25 2.24
C ASP A 26 -8.29 -15.03 2.91
N ARG A 27 -8.51 -15.63 4.08
CA ARG A 27 -9.76 -15.44 4.85
C ARG A 27 -9.86 -14.05 5.47
N ALA A 28 -8.74 -13.46 5.88
CA ALA A 28 -8.70 -12.09 6.39
C ALA A 28 -9.03 -11.10 5.27
N ASP A 29 -8.50 -11.35 4.07
CA ASP A 29 -8.81 -10.57 2.86
C ASP A 29 -10.29 -10.73 2.44
N GLU A 30 -10.86 -11.94 2.55
CA GLU A 30 -12.28 -12.18 2.27
C GLU A 30 -13.22 -11.47 3.28
N LEU A 31 -12.85 -11.45 4.56
CA LEU A 31 -13.59 -10.71 5.61
C LEU A 31 -13.55 -9.20 5.37
N ALA A 32 -12.39 -8.66 4.96
CA ALA A 32 -12.27 -7.26 4.59
C ALA A 32 -13.11 -6.89 3.35
N ALA A 33 -13.21 -7.80 2.37
CA ALA A 33 -14.06 -7.61 1.19
C ALA A 33 -15.56 -7.54 1.53
N ARG A 34 -16.01 -8.28 2.56
CA ARG A 34 -17.41 -8.28 3.02
C ARG A 34 -17.84 -6.98 3.70
N GLU A 35 -16.91 -6.17 4.20
CA GLU A 35 -17.21 -4.86 4.78
C GLU A 35 -17.43 -3.74 3.74
N GLY A 36 -17.18 -4.01 2.45
CA GLY A 36 -17.21 -3.04 1.33
C GLY A 36 -18.58 -2.49 0.90
N GLY A 37 -19.66 -2.77 1.64
CA GLY A 37 -21.03 -2.39 1.29
C GLY A 37 -21.61 -1.15 1.99
N ARG A 38 -20.89 -0.52 2.92
CA ARG A 38 -21.39 0.65 3.66
C ARG A 38 -21.05 1.97 2.92
N PRO A 39 -21.94 2.99 2.93
CA PRO A 39 -21.60 4.31 2.39
C PRO A 39 -20.35 4.87 3.08
N ILE A 40 -19.55 5.70 2.38
CA ILE A 40 -18.37 6.38 2.97
C ILE A 40 -18.85 7.18 4.16
N ARG A 41 -18.73 6.64 5.37
CA ARG A 41 -18.74 7.48 6.56
C ARG A 41 -17.49 8.35 6.46
N SER A 42 -17.57 9.58 6.92
CA SER A 42 -16.47 10.54 7.02
C SER A 42 -15.21 10.05 7.79
N GLY A 43 -15.12 8.75 8.12
CA GLY A 43 -14.07 8.14 8.93
C GLY A 43 -13.29 6.99 8.27
N THR A 44 -13.32 6.77 6.95
CA THR A 44 -12.30 5.91 6.30
C THR A 44 -11.77 6.56 5.04
N LEU A 45 -10.76 7.41 5.24
CA LEU A 45 -10.01 8.06 4.17
C LEU A 45 -9.21 7.03 3.38
N ALA A 46 -8.80 7.41 2.17
CA ALA A 46 -7.84 6.62 1.40
C ALA A 46 -6.53 6.49 2.20
N ALA A 47 -5.98 5.29 2.25
CA ALA A 47 -4.77 5.00 3.02
C ALA A 47 -3.90 3.97 2.28
N TYR A 48 -2.66 3.80 2.73
CA TYR A 48 -1.84 2.67 2.31
C TYR A 48 -1.85 1.61 3.41
N ASP A 49 -1.89 0.34 3.01
CA ASP A 49 -1.69 -0.76 3.94
C ASP A 49 -0.19 -0.93 4.23
N THR A 50 0.33 -0.08 5.10
CA THR A 50 1.75 -0.08 5.50
C THR A 50 2.12 -1.36 6.25
N ALA A 51 1.17 -2.01 6.93
CA ALA A 51 1.39 -3.30 7.55
C ALA A 51 1.62 -4.40 6.51
N ALA A 52 0.83 -4.43 5.43
CA ALA A 52 1.05 -5.33 4.29
C ALA A 52 2.38 -5.05 3.59
N LEU A 53 2.72 -3.77 3.40
CA LEU A 53 4.02 -3.36 2.87
C LEU A 53 5.16 -3.88 3.76
N GLY A 54 5.05 -3.72 5.08
CA GLY A 54 6.05 -4.21 6.02
C GLY A 54 6.23 -5.73 5.98
N ARG A 55 5.15 -6.50 5.84
CA ARG A 55 5.21 -7.97 5.68
C ARG A 55 5.95 -8.39 4.41
N ARG A 56 5.79 -7.64 3.30
CA ARG A 56 6.49 -7.90 2.03
C ARG A 56 7.95 -7.47 2.07
N LEU A 57 8.23 -6.35 2.72
CA LEU A 57 9.56 -5.76 2.77
C LEU A 57 10.49 -6.51 3.73
N ARG A 58 9.96 -7.07 4.83
CA ARG A 58 10.77 -7.72 5.88
C ARG A 58 11.72 -8.81 5.38
N PRO A 59 11.30 -9.81 4.58
CA PRO A 59 12.23 -10.82 4.05
C PRO A 59 13.35 -10.24 3.17
N MET A 60 13.08 -9.16 2.44
CA MET A 60 14.08 -8.50 1.58
C MET A 60 15.15 -7.80 2.41
N LEU A 61 14.73 -7.09 3.48
CA LEU A 61 15.66 -6.43 4.40
C LEU A 61 16.49 -7.44 5.20
N GLU A 62 15.87 -8.56 5.61
CA GLU A 62 16.57 -9.65 6.31
C GLU A 62 17.61 -10.32 5.41
N TYR A 63 17.34 -10.47 4.11
CA TYR A 63 18.29 -11.03 3.15
C TYR A 63 19.44 -10.08 2.83
N ASP A 64 19.17 -8.77 2.70
CA ASP A 64 20.19 -7.77 2.39
C ASP A 64 21.24 -7.64 3.51
N GLY A 65 20.83 -7.81 4.77
CA GLY A 65 21.74 -7.90 5.92
C GLY A 65 22.43 -6.59 6.31
N ARG A 66 22.22 -5.48 5.57
CA ARG A 66 22.71 -4.16 5.96
C ARG A 66 21.85 -3.57 7.07
N GLY A 67 22.47 -2.70 7.87
CA GLY A 67 21.75 -1.94 8.89
C GLY A 67 20.72 -1.00 8.27
N TRP A 68 19.63 -0.75 9.00
CA TRP A 68 18.48 0.04 8.52
C TRP A 68 18.83 1.47 8.09
N ARG A 69 19.94 2.02 8.61
CA ARG A 69 20.45 3.33 8.19
C ARG A 69 20.98 3.32 6.76
N ALA A 70 21.75 2.31 6.40
CA ALA A 70 22.32 2.19 5.05
C ALA A 70 21.21 2.01 4.01
N LEU A 71 20.20 1.20 4.32
CA LEU A 71 19.05 0.98 3.43
C LEU A 71 18.18 2.23 3.30
N ALA A 72 17.92 2.91 4.41
CA ALA A 72 17.15 4.15 4.37
C ALA A 72 17.82 5.21 3.48
N GLU A 73 19.14 5.34 3.56
CA GLU A 73 19.92 6.27 2.73
C GLU A 73 19.82 5.95 1.25
N GLU A 74 19.94 4.68 0.86
CA GLU A 74 19.81 4.23 -0.54
C GLU A 74 18.40 4.46 -1.10
N ILE A 75 17.36 4.19 -0.30
CA ILE A 75 15.96 4.39 -0.68
C ILE A 75 15.60 5.89 -0.75
N GLY A 76 16.36 6.76 -0.08
CA GLY A 76 16.02 8.17 0.08
C GLY A 76 14.92 8.41 1.14
N VAL A 77 14.86 7.57 2.18
CA VAL A 77 13.97 7.72 3.34
C VAL A 77 14.78 7.75 4.64
N THR A 78 14.11 7.91 5.78
CA THR A 78 14.79 7.87 7.09
C THR A 78 14.62 6.50 7.75
N SER A 79 15.57 6.09 8.60
CA SER A 79 15.45 4.83 9.36
C SER A 79 14.19 4.78 10.23
N PRO A 80 13.73 5.88 10.87
CA PRO A 80 12.42 5.92 11.51
C PRO A 80 11.26 5.61 10.57
N ASP A 81 11.30 6.00 9.29
CA ASP A 81 10.23 5.68 8.34
C ASP A 81 10.13 4.17 8.11
N LEU A 82 11.27 3.49 7.95
CA LEU A 82 11.29 2.02 7.88
C LEU A 82 10.75 1.39 9.16
N SER A 83 11.01 2.00 10.33
CA SER A 83 10.49 1.54 11.63
C SER A 83 8.98 1.66 11.72
N ARG A 84 8.43 2.79 11.27
CA ARG A 84 6.98 2.99 11.16
C ARG A 84 6.34 1.95 10.24
N VAL A 85 6.93 1.71 9.06
CA VAL A 85 6.43 0.68 8.13
C VAL A 85 6.45 -0.71 8.77
N MET A 86 7.52 -1.08 9.45
CA MET A 86 7.60 -2.37 10.15
C MET A 86 6.60 -2.50 11.31
N ALA A 87 6.21 -1.37 11.92
CA ALA A 87 5.17 -1.30 12.93
C ALA A 87 3.75 -1.18 12.34
N GLY A 88 3.60 -1.13 11.01
CA GLY A 88 2.31 -0.93 10.34
C GLY A 88 1.72 0.47 10.54
N GLN A 89 2.56 1.46 10.85
CA GLN A 89 2.17 2.85 11.02
C GLN A 89 2.17 3.59 9.68
N ASP A 90 1.31 4.61 9.56
CA ASP A 90 1.23 5.41 8.36
C ASP A 90 2.49 6.26 8.13
N ILE A 91 2.82 6.42 6.84
CA ILE A 91 3.90 7.27 6.36
C ILE A 91 3.41 8.08 5.16
N ALA A 92 4.13 9.16 4.84
CA ALA A 92 3.80 10.00 3.69
C ALA A 92 3.83 9.19 2.38
N THR A 93 2.86 9.44 1.49
CA THR A 93 2.70 8.74 0.21
C THR A 93 3.97 8.69 -0.63
N GLY A 94 4.74 9.79 -0.71
CA GLY A 94 5.99 9.81 -1.46
C GLY A 94 7.03 8.79 -0.96
N LYS A 95 7.02 8.49 0.34
CA LYS A 95 7.89 7.49 0.95
C LYS A 95 7.44 6.06 0.63
N VAL A 96 6.12 5.84 0.51
CA VAL A 96 5.60 4.55 0.06
C VAL A 96 6.07 4.26 -1.36
N PHE A 97 6.00 5.25 -2.26
CA PHE A 97 6.53 5.10 -3.63
C PHE A 97 8.02 4.79 -3.63
N ALA A 98 8.85 5.58 -2.94
CA ALA A 98 10.29 5.35 -2.88
C ALA A 98 10.66 3.94 -2.38
N ILE A 99 9.99 3.47 -1.32
CA ILE A 99 10.20 2.12 -0.77
C ILE A 99 9.76 1.04 -1.77
N CYS A 100 8.61 1.22 -2.44
CA CYS A 100 8.10 0.26 -3.41
C CYS A 100 8.99 0.20 -4.66
N ASP A 101 9.44 1.34 -5.17
CA ASP A 101 10.33 1.43 -6.34
C ASP A 101 11.66 0.72 -6.06
N TRP A 102 12.26 0.95 -4.89
CA TRP A 102 13.47 0.24 -4.46
C TRP A 102 13.25 -1.27 -4.32
N ALA A 103 12.13 -1.68 -3.73
CA ALA A 103 11.79 -3.08 -3.52
C ALA A 103 11.28 -3.80 -4.78
N GLY A 104 11.12 -3.10 -5.92
CA GLY A 104 10.50 -3.66 -7.12
C GLY A 104 9.03 -4.08 -6.92
N LEU A 105 8.31 -3.41 -6.02
CA LEU A 105 6.91 -3.66 -5.69
C LEU A 105 6.01 -2.59 -6.34
N ASP A 106 4.76 -2.97 -6.65
CA ASP A 106 3.77 -2.00 -7.09
C ASP A 106 3.12 -1.31 -5.88
N ALA A 107 3.35 0.00 -5.74
CA ALA A 107 2.72 0.81 -4.69
C ALA A 107 1.19 0.74 -4.74
N ARG A 108 0.57 0.56 -5.92
CA ARG A 108 -0.89 0.43 -6.03
C ARG A 108 -1.43 -0.84 -5.43
N ALA A 109 -0.64 -1.90 -5.29
CA ALA A 109 -1.05 -3.12 -4.60
C ALA A 109 -1.36 -2.87 -3.11
N PHE A 110 -0.74 -1.85 -2.51
CA PHE A 110 -0.93 -1.49 -1.10
C PHE A 110 -1.94 -0.36 -0.90
N TYR A 111 -2.48 0.22 -1.97
CA TYR A 111 -3.42 1.30 -1.86
C TYR A 111 -4.80 0.79 -1.44
N ARG A 112 -5.31 1.30 -0.31
CA ARG A 112 -6.66 1.05 0.17
C ARG A 112 -7.57 2.21 -0.25
N PRO A 113 -8.52 1.98 -1.17
CA PRO A 113 -9.51 3.01 -1.51
C PRO A 113 -10.38 3.34 -0.29
N PRO A 114 -10.94 4.56 -0.21
CA PRO A 114 -11.87 4.91 0.84
C PRO A 114 -13.11 4.01 0.76
N LEU A 115 -13.59 3.49 1.89
CA LEU A 115 -14.74 2.58 1.90
C LEU A 115 -16.00 3.31 1.48
N GLY A 116 -16.72 2.79 0.48
CA GLY A 116 -17.94 3.38 -0.06
C GLY A 116 -17.71 4.39 -1.19
N ALA A 117 -16.47 4.57 -1.65
CA ALA A 117 -16.16 5.49 -2.74
C ALA A 117 -16.96 5.13 -3.99
N PRO A 118 -17.51 6.13 -4.71
CA PRO A 118 -18.17 5.85 -5.98
C PRO A 118 -17.18 5.18 -6.94
N LYS A 119 -17.68 4.26 -7.76
CA LYS A 119 -16.86 3.56 -8.76
C LYS A 119 -16.08 4.58 -9.61
N PRO A 120 -14.82 4.26 -10.00
CA PRO A 120 -14.05 5.11 -10.89
C PRO A 120 -14.86 5.51 -12.12
N ARG A 121 -14.77 6.79 -12.51
CA ARG A 121 -15.49 7.29 -13.68
C ARG A 121 -14.97 6.56 -14.93
N LYS A 122 -15.88 6.13 -15.81
CA LYS A 122 -15.52 5.52 -17.10
C LYS A 122 -14.84 6.49 -18.06
N ARG A 123 -15.04 7.80 -17.86
CA ARG A 123 -14.50 8.86 -18.72
C ARG A 123 -13.66 9.79 -17.87
N ALA A 124 -12.57 10.28 -18.47
CA ALA A 124 -11.76 11.33 -17.87
C ALA A 124 -12.65 12.50 -17.44
N ARG A 125 -12.29 13.14 -16.33
CA ARG A 125 -12.96 14.38 -15.93
C ARG A 125 -12.79 15.35 -17.10
N PRO A 126 -13.85 16.05 -17.55
CA PRO A 126 -13.69 17.09 -18.54
C PRO A 126 -12.59 18.03 -18.03
N SER A 127 -11.46 18.09 -18.73
CA SER A 127 -10.40 19.03 -18.43
C SER A 127 -10.97 20.39 -18.77
N GLY A 128 -11.59 21.01 -17.78
CA GLY A 128 -12.19 22.33 -17.92
C GLY A 128 -11.10 23.33 -18.22
N ARG A 129 -10.79 23.53 -19.51
CA ARG A 129 -10.58 24.88 -20.01
C ARG A 129 -11.96 25.54 -19.93
N ALA A 130 -12.40 25.78 -18.69
CA ALA A 130 -13.51 26.65 -18.40
C ALA A 130 -13.01 28.01 -18.87
N VAL A 131 -13.33 28.33 -20.13
CA VAL A 131 -13.31 29.68 -20.66
C VAL A 131 -14.12 30.49 -19.66
N PHE A 132 -13.40 31.22 -18.81
CA PHE A 132 -13.95 32.20 -17.89
C PHE A 132 -14.75 33.16 -18.77
N HIS A 133 -16.08 32.98 -18.82
CA HIS A 133 -16.99 33.91 -19.47
C HIS A 133 -17.21 35.07 -18.50
N GLY A 134 -16.13 35.80 -18.20
CA GLY A 134 -16.22 37.13 -17.66
C GLY A 134 -16.84 37.98 -18.76
N LYS A 135 -18.15 38.18 -18.73
CA LYS A 135 -18.77 39.27 -19.47
C LYS A 135 -18.23 40.55 -18.84
N SER A 136 -17.26 41.18 -19.50
CA SER A 136 -16.81 42.53 -19.19
C SER A 136 -18.03 43.43 -19.03
N THR A 137 -18.29 43.89 -17.80
CA THR A 137 -19.03 45.12 -17.60
C THR A 137 -17.99 46.24 -17.50
N GLU A 138 -17.60 46.76 -18.66
CA GLU A 138 -17.16 48.15 -18.76
C GLU A 138 -18.30 49.01 -18.20
N THR A 139 -18.01 49.84 -17.20
CA THR A 139 -18.09 51.31 -17.28
C THR A 139 -17.98 51.91 -15.89
N GLY A 140 -17.03 52.83 -15.76
CA GLY A 140 -16.81 53.59 -14.54
C GLY A 140 -15.66 54.58 -14.66
N VAL A 141 -15.62 55.35 -15.76
CA VAL A 141 -14.93 56.64 -15.72
C VAL A 141 -15.69 57.50 -14.73
N ARG A 142 -15.00 58.01 -13.71
CA ARG A 142 -15.33 59.29 -13.08
C ARG A 142 -14.10 59.84 -12.35
N THR A 143 -13.59 60.91 -12.97
CA THR A 143 -12.88 62.08 -12.41
C THR A 143 -11.78 61.86 -11.40
#